data_AF-A0A9N8RX47-F1
#
_entry.id   AF-A0A9N8RX47-F1
#
_cell.length_a   1.000
_cell.length_b   1.000
_cell.length_c   1.000
_cell.angle_alpha   90.00
_cell.angle_beta   90.00
_cell.angle_gamma   90.00
#
_symmetry.space_group_name_H-M   'P 1'
#
loop_
_entity.id
_entity.type
_entity.pdbx_description
1 polymer ?
#
loop_
_entity_poly.entity_id
_entity_poly.type
_entity_poly.pdbx_seq_one_letter_code
_entity_poly.pdbx_strand_id
1 'polypeptide(L)'
;MTTPISDLVARLRSTHRFGPEDFEMLYEAADALEELQRDAERYRWLREQHWNDADMFVVTGSNTRVHLGTYCPSLDLLDIAIDAALQSSQEKP
;
A
#
# COMPACT_ATOMS: atom_id res chain seq x y z
N MET A 1 -16.87 -1.72 -0.87
CA MET A 1 -16.64 -1.24 0.51
C MET A 1 -16.21 0.20 0.40
N THR A 2 -16.90 1.14 1.03
CA THR A 2 -16.58 2.58 0.96
C THR A 2 -15.42 2.87 1.90
N THR A 3 -14.33 3.44 1.40
CA THR A 3 -13.17 3.84 2.19
C THR A 3 -13.47 5.10 3.02
N PRO A 4 -12.73 5.38 4.10
CA PRO A 4 -12.97 6.57 4.92
C PRO A 4 -12.88 7.89 4.15
N ILE A 5 -12.02 7.96 3.12
CA ILE A 5 -11.80 9.16 2.31
C ILE A 5 -12.92 9.32 1.27
N SER A 6 -13.26 8.26 0.52
CA SER A 6 -14.41 8.30 -0.39
C SER A 6 -15.74 8.56 0.34
N ASP A 7 -15.90 8.06 1.57
CA ASP A 7 -17.05 8.35 2.44
C ASP A 7 -17.08 9.83 2.86
N LEU A 8 -15.93 10.42 3.18
CA LEU A 8 -15.82 11.86 3.47
C LEU A 8 -16.24 12.71 2.25
N VAL A 9 -15.79 12.35 1.04
CA VAL A 9 -16.17 13.03 -0.21
C VAL A 9 -17.68 12.90 -0.46
N ALA A 10 -18.25 11.70 -0.27
CA ALA A 10 -19.68 11.46 -0.39
C ALA A 10 -20.50 12.32 0.60
N ARG A 11 -20.00 12.48 1.83
CA ARG A 11 -20.63 13.33 2.85
C ARG A 11 -20.51 14.82 2.51
N LEU A 12 -19.37 15.29 2.02
CA LEU A 12 -19.18 16.68 1.57
C LEU A 12 -20.15 17.03 0.44
N ARG A 13 -20.37 16.10 -0.51
CA ARG A 13 -21.37 16.23 -1.58
C ARG A 13 -22.79 16.39 -1.05
N SER A 14 -23.15 15.67 0.02
CA SER A 14 -24.49 15.79 0.64
C SER A 14 -24.72 17.11 1.38
N THR A 15 -23.64 17.86 1.68
CA THR A 15 -23.70 19.03 2.57
C THR A 15 -23.67 20.36 1.81
N HIS A 16 -23.37 20.41 0.50
CA HIS A 16 -23.16 21.68 -0.24
C HIS A 16 -23.82 21.77 -1.63
N ARG A 17 -24.08 23.02 -2.04
CA ARG A 17 -24.79 23.50 -3.24
C ARG A 17 -23.88 23.51 -4.49
N PHE A 18 -23.26 22.38 -4.83
CA PHE A 18 -22.37 22.23 -5.99
C PHE A 18 -22.91 21.20 -7.00
N GLY A 19 -22.57 21.37 -8.28
CA GLY A 19 -22.96 20.48 -9.36
C GLY A 19 -22.12 19.20 -9.38
N PRO A 20 -22.53 18.15 -10.10
CA PRO A 20 -21.79 16.88 -10.17
C PRO A 20 -20.35 17.03 -10.69
N GLU A 21 -20.09 18.05 -11.52
CA GLU A 21 -18.78 18.29 -12.15
C GLU A 21 -17.74 18.89 -11.17
N ASP A 22 -18.17 19.45 -10.05
CA ASP A 22 -17.29 19.99 -9.02
C ASP A 22 -16.59 18.90 -8.17
N PHE A 23 -17.02 17.63 -8.32
CA PHE A 23 -16.57 16.51 -7.47
C PHE A 23 -15.68 15.50 -8.18
N GLU A 24 -15.56 15.54 -9.51
CA GLU A 24 -14.74 14.57 -10.25
C GLU A 24 -13.27 14.62 -9.80
N MET A 25 -12.72 15.83 -9.71
CA MET A 25 -11.39 16.08 -9.15
C MET A 25 -11.26 15.68 -7.67
N LEU A 26 -12.34 15.73 -6.89
CA LEU A 26 -12.31 15.31 -5.47
C LEU A 26 -12.29 13.78 -5.35
N TYR A 27 -12.94 13.07 -6.26
CA TYR A 27 -12.87 11.61 -6.32
C TYR A 27 -11.50 11.15 -6.82
N GLU A 28 -10.95 11.76 -7.87
CA GLU A 28 -9.57 11.46 -8.32
C GLU A 28 -8.54 11.73 -7.20
N ALA A 29 -8.69 12.84 -6.48
CA ALA A 29 -7.84 13.14 -5.33
C ALA A 29 -8.01 12.14 -4.18
N ALA A 30 -9.24 11.64 -3.96
CA ALA A 30 -9.50 10.61 -2.96
C ALA A 30 -8.83 9.28 -3.32
N ASP A 31 -8.98 8.84 -4.57
CA ASP A 31 -8.37 7.60 -5.07
C ASP A 31 -6.83 7.68 -4.97
N ALA A 32 -6.24 8.80 -5.41
CA ALA A 32 -4.79 9.00 -5.31
C ALA A 32 -4.28 9.04 -3.85
N LEU A 33 -5.06 9.62 -2.92
CA LEU A 33 -4.72 9.62 -1.50
C LEU A 33 -4.79 8.21 -0.91
N GLU A 34 -5.74 7.38 -1.36
CA GLU A 34 -5.88 6.00 -0.91
C GLU A 34 -4.72 5.13 -1.39
N GLU A 35 -4.30 5.27 -2.65
CA GLU A 35 -3.11 4.58 -3.17
C GLU A 35 -1.87 4.98 -2.35
N LEU A 36 -1.69 6.28 -2.09
CA LEU A 36 -0.58 6.76 -1.28
C LEU A 36 -0.61 6.23 0.16
N GLN A 37 -1.80 6.07 0.74
CA GLN A 37 -1.96 5.47 2.07
C GLN A 37 -1.56 4.00 2.08
N ARG A 38 -1.99 3.22 1.07
CA ARG A 38 -1.62 1.80 0.96
C ARG A 38 -0.11 1.63 0.81
N ASP A 39 0.52 2.43 -0.04
CA ASP A 39 1.98 2.39 -0.20
C ASP A 39 2.72 2.78 1.09
N ALA A 40 2.21 3.78 1.80
CA ALA A 40 2.76 4.16 3.10
C ALA A 40 2.61 3.05 4.15
N GLU A 41 1.50 2.32 4.14
CA GLU A 41 1.25 1.16 5.01
C GLU A 41 2.18 0.00 4.70
N ARG A 42 2.34 -0.37 3.41
CA ARG A 42 3.32 -1.38 2.96
C ARG A 42 4.73 -1.05 3.46
N TYR A 43 5.16 0.21 3.28
CA TYR A 43 6.46 0.65 3.74
C TYR A 43 6.58 0.71 5.28
N ARG A 44 5.50 0.98 6.02
CA ARG A 44 5.48 0.89 7.48
C ARG A 44 5.66 -0.56 7.94
N TRP A 45 4.90 -1.49 7.36
CA TRP A 45 5.01 -2.91 7.67
C TRP A 45 6.41 -3.44 7.40
N LEU A 46 7.00 -3.09 6.24
CA LEU A 46 8.34 -3.54 5.86
C LEU A 46 9.43 -3.06 6.81
N ARG A 47 9.26 -1.89 7.45
CA ARG A 47 10.19 -1.36 8.47
C ARG A 47 10.18 -2.15 9.77
N GLU A 48 9.11 -2.88 10.05
CA GLU A 48 8.96 -3.69 11.26
C GLU A 48 9.50 -5.11 11.07
N GLN A 49 9.84 -5.51 9.83
CA GLN A 49 10.33 -6.85 9.54
C GLN A 49 11.82 -7.00 9.85
N HIS A 50 12.20 -8.15 10.43
CA HIS A 50 13.59 -8.49 10.71
C HIS A 50 14.05 -9.70 9.90
N TRP A 51 15.33 -9.72 9.55
CA TRP A 51 15.91 -10.74 8.65
C TRP A 51 15.86 -12.17 9.20
N ASN A 52 15.71 -12.33 10.52
CA ASN A 52 15.79 -13.61 11.21
C ASN A 52 14.44 -14.29 11.44
N ASP A 53 13.32 -13.57 11.29
CA ASP A 53 11.99 -14.04 11.65
C ASP A 53 10.90 -13.71 10.62
N ALA A 54 11.13 -12.72 9.75
CA ALA A 54 10.19 -12.32 8.71
C ALA A 54 10.42 -13.06 7.39
N ASP A 55 9.33 -13.36 6.70
CA ASP A 55 9.35 -13.97 5.37
C ASP A 55 9.85 -12.99 4.29
N MET A 56 9.82 -11.67 4.58
CA MET A 56 10.27 -10.62 3.68
C MET A 56 10.98 -9.51 4.46
N PHE A 57 12.17 -9.12 4.01
CA PHE A 57 12.99 -8.09 4.67
C PHE A 57 13.86 -7.34 3.65
N VAL A 58 14.32 -6.16 4.03
CA VAL A 58 15.17 -5.31 3.18
C VAL A 58 16.63 -5.44 3.61
N VAL A 59 17.50 -5.72 2.64
CA VAL A 59 18.96 -5.69 2.81
C VAL A 59 19.53 -4.60 1.92
N THR A 60 20.44 -3.79 2.47
CA THR A 60 21.21 -2.84 1.67
C THR A 60 22.48 -3.52 1.13
N GLY A 61 22.87 -3.28 -0.12
CA GLY A 61 24.10 -3.83 -0.67
C GLY A 61 24.14 -3.96 -2.19
N SER A 62 25.30 -4.31 -2.73
CA SER A 62 25.49 -4.60 -4.16
C SER A 62 25.21 -6.08 -4.46
N ASN A 63 25.25 -6.42 -5.76
CA ASN A 63 25.10 -7.77 -6.32
C ASN A 63 25.99 -8.85 -5.67
N THR A 64 27.00 -8.50 -4.88
CA THR A 64 27.84 -9.46 -4.15
C THR A 64 27.14 -10.11 -2.97
N ARG A 65 26.03 -9.52 -2.47
CA ARG A 65 25.22 -10.06 -1.37
C ARG A 65 24.02 -10.89 -1.84
N VAL A 66 23.66 -10.77 -3.12
CA VAL A 66 22.53 -11.49 -3.72
C VAL A 66 23.08 -12.69 -4.47
N HIS A 67 22.70 -13.90 -4.06
CA HIS A 67 23.16 -15.12 -4.71
C HIS A 67 22.32 -15.43 -5.96
N LEU A 68 22.91 -16.20 -6.88
CA LEU A 68 22.17 -16.68 -8.05
C LEU A 68 20.97 -17.53 -7.61
N GLY A 69 19.80 -17.22 -8.15
CA GLY A 69 18.52 -17.83 -7.76
C GLY A 69 17.78 -17.10 -6.65
N THR A 70 18.36 -16.07 -6.03
CA THR A 70 17.63 -15.20 -5.10
C THR A 70 16.59 -14.38 -5.87
N TYR A 71 15.34 -14.45 -5.43
CA TYR A 71 14.26 -13.65 -5.98
C TYR A 71 14.30 -12.24 -5.37
N CYS A 72 14.43 -11.22 -6.21
CA CYS A 72 14.48 -9.82 -5.82
C CYS A 72 13.33 -9.05 -6.50
N PRO A 73 12.13 -9.05 -5.91
CA PRO A 73 11.00 -8.34 -6.48
C PRO A 73 11.22 -6.82 -6.44
N SER A 74 10.75 -6.11 -7.46
CA SER A 74 10.83 -4.66 -7.58
C SER A 74 9.55 -4.09 -8.20
N LEU A 75 9.27 -2.80 -7.91
CA LEU A 75 8.06 -2.10 -8.39
C LEU A 75 6.79 -2.90 -8.02
N ASP A 76 5.86 -3.09 -8.95
CA ASP A 76 4.61 -3.81 -8.73
C ASP A 76 4.80 -5.23 -8.17
N LEU A 77 5.90 -5.92 -8.53
CA LEU A 77 6.20 -7.25 -7.99
C LEU A 77 6.55 -7.19 -6.50
N LEU A 78 7.14 -6.08 -6.04
CA LEU A 78 7.40 -5.84 -4.62
C LEU A 78 6.09 -5.65 -3.88
N ASP A 79 5.18 -4.85 -4.43
CA ASP A 79 3.89 -4.56 -3.78
C ASP A 79 3.05 -5.83 -3.65
N ILE A 80 3.00 -6.65 -4.69
CA ILE A 80 2.32 -7.96 -4.66
C ILE A 80 2.94 -8.87 -3.60
N ALA A 81 4.28 -8.90 -3.50
CA ALA A 81 4.97 -9.73 -2.52
C ALA A 81 4.69 -9.26 -1.08
N ILE A 82 4.66 -7.94 -0.83
CA ILE A 82 4.32 -7.38 0.48
C ILE A 82 2.86 -7.69 0.83
N ASP A 83 1.92 -7.51 -0.10
CA ASP A 83 0.50 -7.79 0.12
C ASP A 83 0.27 -9.27 0.46
N ALA A 84 0.97 -10.18 -0.23
CA ALA A 84 0.93 -11.61 0.05
C ALA A 84 1.51 -11.95 1.44
N ALA A 85 2.60 -11.29 1.83
CA ALA A 85 3.24 -11.49 3.15
C ALA A 85 2.37 -10.93 4.29
N LEU A 86 1.70 -9.79 4.06
CA LEU A 86 0.71 -9.21 4.98
C LEU A 86 -0.45 -10.19 5.22
N GLN A 87 -0.99 -10.78 4.15
CA GLN A 87 -2.07 -11.76 4.24
C GLN A 87 -1.64 -13.02 5.01
N SER A 88 -0.44 -13.51 4.75
CA SER A 88 0.12 -14.70 5.42
C SER A 88 0.42 -14.46 6.91
N SER A 89 0.81 -13.23 7.27
CA SER A 89 1.10 -12.85 8.67
C SER A 89 -0.15 -12.84 9.56
N GLN A 90 -1.34 -12.66 8.98
CA GLN A 90 -2.63 -12.70 9.72
C GLN A 90 -3.12 -14.13 9.97
N GLU A 91 -2.56 -15.14 9.28
CA GLU A 91 -2.95 -16.55 9.38
C GLU A 91 -2.07 -17.36 10.34
N LYS A 92 -1.01 -16.76 10.90
CA LYS A 92 -0.12 -17.43 11.86
C LYS A 92 -0.79 -17.43 13.26
N PRO A 93 -1.10 -18.60 13.86
CA PRO A 93 -1.82 -18.71 15.13
C PRO A 93 -1.00 -18.27 16.35
#